data_AF-A0A561UJR1-F1
#
_entry.id   AF-A0A561UJR1-F1
#
_cell.length_a   1.000
_cell.length_b   1.000
_cell.length_c   1.000
_cell.angle_alpha   90.00
_cell.angle_beta   90.00
_cell.angle_gamma   90.00
#
_symmetry.space_group_name_H-M   'P 1'
#
loop_
_entity.id
_entity.type
_entity.pdbx_description
1 polymer ?
#
loop_
_entity_poly.entity_id
_entity_poly.type
_entity_poly.pdbx_seq_one_letter_code
_entity_poly.pdbx_strand_id
1 'polypeptide(L)'
;MRCPRTVRRLLRAVAHRAGLLPAPAAPAQRAAEPPALLPEPEPVPPTPEELRAAREQWLLDRHPALVRGPYGRVAEVRDDLLSGEAFLRSFTEAAEVLAAAGVRFAPLHGMRRRQWVAIAPGQREAVLAACAEAFEGLPVYADLLGHDVTLQTVLAEELPGAVAWLEASGEPGAEPARVKGVRLYRPVVTSGRTLAYGAGHGCDLDFWDAAEGDDGAVAAIHEPPFGWWVPSLEADASVLVGGREYPAPTAFAQPLLGDVTFPIDAVVTWVDDTDPVWRERRAETLAALTERPVTGDGAERFRNRDELRYCLRAIAMYAPWIRHVFLLTDGQCPDWLAVDHPDVTVVTHGQIFADPGALPVFNSHAIETQLHRIPGLSEHFLYFNDDVFIGRSVRPEQFFQGNGVPLLNLDSRVIPPGGVTADDDEYVAPQKNTRALVRREHGRDTAQALSHAPHPLTRSLLAESAELFAADLAATAHSRFRSRDDIAPITLAVGHGYLTGKVAWGRLGHRYLDVDRFAALEQLPALLRDRDADSFCLNDGELDRVPRAEQDRQVTVFLQDYFPVAGPLERSLPAPASREPVHEPAERDGAPAAHGEDGAEEDDPEPGGTLPAPGRPADRHSVAAG
;
A
#
# COMPACT_ATOMS: atom_id res chain seq x y z
N MET A 1 -65.42 28.57 8.57
CA MET A 1 -65.55 27.14 8.21
C MET A 1 -65.49 27.00 6.69
N ARG A 2 -64.56 26.21 6.14
CA ARG A 2 -64.43 25.99 4.68
C ARG A 2 -65.24 24.75 4.27
N CYS A 3 -66.21 24.90 3.37
CA CYS A 3 -66.84 23.76 2.71
C CYS A 3 -65.94 23.27 1.54
N PRO A 4 -65.59 21.97 1.41
CA PRO A 4 -64.61 21.51 0.44
C PRO A 4 -64.99 21.74 -1.03
N ARG A 5 -63.99 22.06 -1.86
CA ARG A 5 -64.12 22.30 -3.31
C ARG A 5 -64.71 21.11 -4.10
N THR A 6 -64.68 19.91 -3.53
CA THR A 6 -65.15 18.65 -4.13
C THR A 6 -66.67 18.66 -4.43
N VAL A 7 -67.49 19.26 -3.56
CA VAL A 7 -68.96 19.25 -3.72
C VAL A 7 -69.43 20.14 -4.88
N ARG A 8 -68.72 21.24 -5.16
CA ARG A 8 -69.02 22.12 -6.32
C ARG A 8 -68.67 21.49 -7.67
N ARG A 9 -67.78 20.49 -7.73
CA ARG A 9 -67.47 19.75 -8.96
C ARG A 9 -68.54 18.70 -9.27
N LEU A 10 -69.05 17.98 -8.26
CA LEU A 10 -70.13 16.99 -8.46
C LEU A 10 -71.40 17.62 -9.07
N LEU A 11 -71.86 18.77 -8.53
CA LEU A 11 -73.10 19.41 -8.98
C LEU A 11 -73.04 19.98 -10.41
N ARG A 12 -71.84 20.38 -10.90
CA ARG A 12 -71.68 20.79 -12.31
C ARG A 12 -71.66 19.62 -13.29
N ALA A 13 -71.14 18.46 -12.88
CA ALA A 13 -71.17 17.24 -13.70
C ALA A 13 -72.59 16.69 -13.91
N VAL A 14 -73.46 16.80 -12.89
CA VAL A 14 -74.87 16.38 -12.97
C VAL A 14 -75.69 17.28 -13.90
N ALA A 15 -75.47 18.60 -13.87
CA ALA A 15 -76.18 19.54 -14.75
C ALA A 15 -75.86 19.34 -16.24
N HIS A 16 -74.62 18.99 -16.58
CA HIS A 16 -74.21 18.80 -17.98
C HIS A 16 -74.72 17.49 -18.61
N ARG A 17 -75.09 16.49 -17.78
CA ARG A 17 -75.77 15.25 -18.20
C ARG A 17 -77.29 15.42 -18.39
N ALA A 18 -77.87 16.56 -18.01
CA ALA A 18 -79.31 16.82 -18.06
C ALA A 18 -79.78 17.60 -19.32
N GLY A 19 -78.88 17.94 -20.25
CA GLY A 19 -79.25 18.46 -21.58
C GLY A 19 -79.94 19.83 -21.65
N LEU A 20 -79.87 20.63 -20.58
CA LEU A 20 -80.76 21.79 -20.37
C LEU A 20 -80.19 23.19 -20.76
N LEU A 21 -79.10 23.27 -21.54
CA LEU A 21 -78.60 24.56 -22.07
C LEU A 21 -78.12 24.43 -23.54
N PRO A 22 -78.54 25.35 -24.44
CA PRO A 22 -78.18 25.28 -25.87
C PRO A 22 -76.76 25.81 -26.16
N ALA A 23 -76.15 25.30 -27.22
CA ALA A 23 -74.80 25.66 -27.65
C ALA A 23 -74.75 27.03 -28.37
N PRO A 24 -73.82 27.95 -28.00
CA PRO A 24 -73.59 29.18 -28.74
C PRO A 24 -72.68 28.97 -29.96
N ALA A 25 -72.92 29.76 -31.01
CA ALA A 25 -72.25 29.65 -32.31
C ALA A 25 -70.79 30.11 -32.30
N ALA A 26 -70.01 29.62 -33.28
CA ALA A 26 -68.58 29.88 -33.40
C ALA A 26 -68.26 31.36 -33.74
N PRO A 27 -67.29 32.00 -33.06
CA PRO A 27 -66.77 33.31 -33.45
C PRO A 27 -65.74 33.17 -34.58
N ALA A 28 -65.68 34.19 -35.45
CA ALA A 28 -64.82 34.21 -36.63
C ALA A 28 -63.32 34.24 -36.30
N GLN A 29 -62.52 33.58 -37.15
CA GLN A 29 -61.06 33.61 -37.10
C GLN A 29 -60.54 35.03 -37.34
N ARG A 30 -59.89 35.63 -36.34
CA ARG A 30 -58.81 36.60 -36.60
C ARG A 30 -57.52 35.82 -36.74
N ALA A 31 -56.78 36.06 -37.82
CA ALA A 31 -55.42 35.55 -37.94
C ALA A 31 -54.57 36.10 -36.78
N ALA A 32 -54.00 35.20 -35.98
CA ALA A 32 -52.94 35.57 -35.06
C ALA A 32 -51.65 35.71 -35.87
N GLU A 33 -50.88 36.78 -35.63
CA GLU A 33 -49.50 36.83 -36.10
C GLU A 33 -48.73 35.65 -35.48
N PRO A 34 -47.78 35.03 -36.22
CA PRO A 34 -46.95 33.99 -35.64
C PRO A 34 -46.19 34.57 -34.44
N PRO A 35 -46.03 33.81 -33.33
CA PRO A 35 -45.18 34.28 -32.25
C PRO A 35 -43.79 34.52 -32.81
N ALA A 36 -43.22 35.70 -32.52
CA ALA A 36 -41.83 35.96 -32.84
C ALA A 36 -40.98 34.83 -32.26
N LEU A 37 -40.14 34.21 -33.10
CA LEU A 37 -39.14 33.26 -32.63
C LEU A 37 -38.34 33.96 -31.54
N LEU A 38 -38.41 33.41 -30.32
CA LEU A 38 -37.43 33.77 -29.30
C LEU A 38 -36.05 33.53 -29.93
N PRO A 39 -35.10 34.47 -29.83
CA PRO A 39 -33.74 34.18 -30.28
C PRO A 39 -33.28 32.91 -29.59
N GLU A 40 -32.66 32.00 -30.34
CA GLU A 40 -32.09 30.80 -29.71
C GLU A 40 -31.16 31.25 -28.59
N PRO A 41 -31.24 30.63 -27.39
CA PRO A 41 -30.39 31.03 -26.28
C PRO A 41 -28.93 30.95 -26.75
N GLU A 42 -28.18 32.05 -26.54
CA GLU A 42 -26.76 32.05 -26.89
C GLU A 42 -26.09 30.83 -26.27
N PRO A 43 -25.26 30.09 -27.04
CA PRO A 43 -24.65 28.87 -26.53
C PRO A 43 -23.83 29.22 -25.29
N VAL A 44 -24.21 28.61 -24.15
CA VAL A 44 -23.50 28.79 -22.89
C VAL A 44 -22.03 28.43 -23.14
N PRO A 45 -21.07 29.32 -22.83
CA PRO A 45 -19.66 29.02 -23.05
C PRO A 45 -19.28 27.80 -22.21
N PRO A 46 -18.50 26.85 -22.76
CA PRO A 46 -18.14 25.64 -22.04
C PRO A 46 -17.36 25.99 -20.77
N THR A 47 -17.69 25.29 -19.70
CA THR A 47 -16.99 25.39 -18.41
C THR A 47 -15.54 24.92 -18.54
N PRO A 48 -14.64 25.34 -17.62
CA PRO A 48 -13.27 24.82 -17.60
C PRO A 48 -13.20 23.28 -17.52
N GLU A 49 -14.18 22.64 -16.87
CA GLU A 49 -14.27 21.19 -16.76
C GLU A 49 -14.66 20.52 -18.09
N GLU A 50 -15.60 21.09 -18.85
CA GLU A 50 -15.97 20.61 -20.19
C GLU A 50 -14.82 20.80 -21.19
N LEU A 51 -14.10 21.93 -21.11
CA LEU A 51 -12.90 22.17 -21.91
C LEU A 51 -11.79 21.15 -21.60
N ARG A 52 -11.55 20.85 -20.32
CA ARG A 52 -10.61 19.80 -19.90
C ARG A 52 -11.04 18.42 -20.37
N ALA A 53 -12.31 18.06 -20.22
CA ALA A 53 -12.83 16.77 -20.67
C ALA A 53 -12.65 16.58 -22.19
N ALA A 54 -12.88 17.64 -22.99
CA ALA A 54 -12.61 17.65 -24.42
C ALA A 54 -11.11 17.54 -24.74
N ARG A 55 -10.25 18.20 -23.96
CA ARG A 55 -8.78 18.13 -24.11
C ARG A 55 -8.22 16.75 -23.75
N GLU A 56 -8.71 16.14 -22.68
CA GLU A 56 -8.42 14.76 -22.30
C GLU A 56 -8.86 13.77 -23.39
N GLN A 57 -10.02 13.99 -24.01
CA GLN A 57 -10.46 13.16 -25.15
C GLN A 57 -9.54 13.33 -26.36
N TRP A 58 -9.13 14.55 -26.68
CA TRP A 58 -8.16 14.82 -27.73
C TRP A 58 -6.81 14.12 -27.50
N LEU A 59 -6.35 14.02 -26.25
CA LEU A 59 -5.15 13.25 -25.89
C LEU A 59 -5.34 11.75 -26.19
N LEU A 60 -6.47 11.17 -25.77
CA LEU A 60 -6.80 9.76 -26.01
C LEU A 60 -6.91 9.44 -27.51
N ASP A 61 -7.56 10.32 -28.29
CA ASP A 61 -7.74 10.14 -29.74
C ASP A 61 -6.41 10.21 -30.52
N ARG A 62 -5.41 10.91 -29.97
CA ARG A 62 -4.13 11.18 -30.64
C ARG A 62 -2.98 10.28 -30.17
N HIS A 63 -3.07 9.71 -28.97
CA HIS A 63 -2.02 8.90 -28.37
C HIS A 63 -2.56 7.51 -27.96
N PRO A 64 -2.47 6.48 -28.83
CA PRO A 64 -3.08 5.17 -28.61
C PRO A 64 -2.46 4.35 -27.45
N ALA A 65 -1.38 4.83 -26.83
CA ALA A 65 -0.79 4.26 -25.62
C ALA A 65 -1.40 4.84 -24.32
N LEU A 66 -2.34 5.80 -24.44
CA LEU A 66 -3.06 6.38 -23.32
C LEU A 66 -4.43 5.71 -23.13
N VAL A 67 -4.87 5.61 -21.88
CA VAL A 67 -6.18 5.08 -21.51
C VAL A 67 -6.84 5.97 -20.45
N ARG A 68 -8.17 5.86 -20.31
CA ARG A 68 -8.85 6.30 -19.08
C ARG A 68 -8.42 5.37 -17.95
N GLY A 69 -7.58 5.88 -17.05
CA GLY A 69 -7.12 5.18 -15.85
C GLY A 69 -8.10 5.32 -14.67
N PRO A 70 -7.71 4.84 -13.48
CA PRO A 70 -8.48 5.02 -12.25
C PRO A 70 -8.79 6.49 -11.97
N TYR A 71 -9.94 6.76 -11.35
CA TYR A 71 -10.46 8.11 -11.09
C TYR A 71 -10.70 8.96 -12.36
N GLY A 72 -10.80 8.34 -13.53
CA GLY A 72 -11.20 8.97 -14.79
C GLY A 72 -10.11 9.78 -15.51
N ARG A 73 -8.91 9.88 -14.93
CA ARG A 73 -7.76 10.61 -15.50
C ARG A 73 -7.16 9.87 -16.69
N VAL A 74 -6.56 10.60 -17.63
CA VAL A 74 -5.79 10.02 -18.73
C VAL A 74 -4.46 9.49 -18.18
N ALA A 75 -4.12 8.24 -18.48
CA ALA A 75 -2.93 7.56 -17.95
C ALA A 75 -2.13 6.86 -19.05
N GLU A 76 -0.80 6.83 -18.91
CA GLU A 76 0.09 5.98 -19.71
C GLU A 76 -0.04 4.51 -19.28
N VAL A 77 -0.06 3.57 -20.24
CA VAL A 77 0.05 2.14 -19.92
C VAL A 77 1.53 1.75 -19.78
N ARG A 78 1.93 1.24 -18.60
CA ARG A 78 3.31 0.80 -18.30
C ARG A 78 3.31 -0.43 -17.40
N ASP A 79 4.04 -1.47 -17.79
CA ASP A 79 4.22 -2.73 -17.04
C ASP A 79 5.67 -2.91 -16.53
N ASP A 80 6.47 -1.84 -16.63
CA ASP A 80 7.92 -1.77 -16.46
C ASP A 80 8.35 -0.67 -15.47
N LEU A 81 7.42 -0.09 -14.71
CA LEU A 81 7.67 1.03 -13.80
C LEU A 81 7.35 0.65 -12.35
N LEU A 82 8.36 0.65 -11.48
CA LEU A 82 8.23 0.40 -10.04
C LEU A 82 7.78 1.67 -9.29
N SER A 83 7.23 1.49 -8.08
CA SER A 83 6.67 2.61 -7.30
C SER A 83 7.74 3.64 -6.92
N GLY A 84 8.95 3.20 -6.57
CA GLY A 84 10.10 4.09 -6.33
C GLY A 84 10.53 4.89 -7.55
N GLU A 85 10.52 4.27 -8.73
CA GLU A 85 10.86 4.92 -10.01
C GLU A 85 9.79 5.93 -10.41
N ALA A 86 8.51 5.65 -10.14
CA ALA A 86 7.42 6.59 -10.38
C ALA A 86 7.56 7.89 -9.56
N PHE A 87 7.98 7.79 -8.29
CA PHE A 87 8.32 8.97 -7.48
C PHE A 87 9.50 9.75 -8.08
N LEU A 88 10.59 9.06 -8.46
CA LEU A 88 11.77 9.70 -9.02
C LEU A 88 11.50 10.35 -10.39
N ARG A 89 10.64 9.74 -11.21
CA ARG A 89 10.19 10.28 -12.49
C ARG A 89 9.50 11.63 -12.31
N SER A 90 8.48 11.71 -11.45
CA SER A 90 7.74 12.96 -11.21
C SER A 90 8.65 14.08 -10.72
N PHE A 91 9.61 13.78 -9.85
CA PHE A 91 10.62 14.72 -9.40
C PHE A 91 11.58 15.16 -10.53
N THR A 92 12.09 14.21 -11.32
CA THR A 92 13.04 14.49 -12.41
C THR A 92 12.39 15.35 -13.49
N GLU A 93 11.17 14.99 -13.94
CA GLU A 93 10.41 15.77 -14.93
C GLU A 93 10.19 17.22 -14.43
N ALA A 94 9.81 17.40 -13.16
CA ALA A 94 9.66 18.74 -12.58
C ALA A 94 10.99 19.52 -12.48
N ALA A 95 12.05 18.87 -11.97
CA ALA A 95 13.34 19.52 -11.77
C ALA A 95 14.03 19.92 -13.09
N GLU A 96 13.80 19.18 -14.18
CA GLU A 96 14.29 19.53 -15.52
C GLU A 96 13.57 20.75 -16.10
N VAL A 97 12.25 20.86 -15.93
CA VAL A 97 11.48 22.05 -16.32
C VAL A 97 11.93 23.29 -15.54
N LEU A 98 12.09 23.16 -14.21
CA LEU A 98 12.56 24.25 -13.35
C LEU A 98 13.98 24.73 -13.75
N ALA A 99 14.88 23.79 -14.03
CA ALA A 99 16.25 24.09 -14.46
C ALA A 99 16.29 24.76 -15.85
N ALA A 100 15.49 24.27 -16.81
CA ALA A 100 15.39 24.86 -18.14
C ALA A 100 14.84 26.30 -18.12
N ALA A 101 13.91 26.57 -17.20
CA ALA A 101 13.33 27.90 -16.98
C ALA A 101 14.21 28.85 -16.13
N GLY A 102 15.37 28.39 -15.63
CA GLY A 102 16.23 29.19 -14.75
C GLY A 102 15.60 29.48 -13.37
N VAL A 103 14.63 28.68 -12.95
CA VAL A 103 14.03 28.80 -11.61
C VAL A 103 15.02 28.31 -10.56
N ARG A 104 15.12 29.04 -9.44
CA ARG A 104 15.90 28.61 -8.29
C ARG A 104 15.02 27.78 -7.38
N PHE A 105 15.47 26.56 -7.13
CA PHE A 105 14.74 25.60 -6.34
C PHE A 105 15.69 24.77 -5.49
N ALA A 106 15.20 24.27 -4.37
CA ALA A 106 15.94 23.37 -3.50
C ALA A 106 15.08 22.12 -3.19
N PRO A 107 15.55 20.91 -3.51
CA PRO A 107 14.98 19.69 -2.95
C PRO A 107 15.12 19.71 -1.43
N LEU A 108 14.07 19.32 -0.73
CA LEU A 108 14.05 19.23 0.73
C LEU A 108 14.10 17.75 1.14
N HIS A 109 14.95 17.41 2.11
CA HIS A 109 15.14 16.04 2.55
C HIS A 109 14.04 15.54 3.51
N GLY A 110 13.84 14.21 3.53
CA GLY A 110 13.73 13.47 4.80
C GLY A 110 12.39 13.32 5.51
N MET A 111 11.23 13.79 5.00
CA MET A 111 9.96 13.69 5.78
C MET A 111 8.79 12.93 5.18
N ARG A 112 8.55 12.95 3.86
CA ARG A 112 7.34 12.32 3.26
C ARG A 112 7.68 11.23 2.23
N ARG A 113 6.67 10.42 1.88
CA ARG A 113 6.79 9.37 0.84
C ARG A 113 6.94 9.94 -0.57
N ARG A 114 6.52 11.18 -0.79
CA ARG A 114 6.68 11.91 -2.06
C ARG A 114 7.83 12.90 -1.95
N GLN A 115 8.46 13.20 -3.07
CA GLN A 115 9.41 14.30 -3.18
C GLN A 115 8.68 15.64 -3.22
N TRP A 116 9.31 16.67 -2.67
CA TRP A 116 8.84 18.05 -2.80
C TRP A 116 10.03 19.00 -2.98
N VAL A 117 9.75 20.22 -3.43
CA VAL A 117 10.75 21.20 -3.83
C VAL A 117 10.35 22.59 -3.35
N ALA A 118 11.23 23.26 -2.62
CA ALA A 118 11.07 24.68 -2.29
C ALA A 118 11.37 25.54 -3.53
N ILE A 119 10.42 26.36 -3.94
CA ILE A 119 10.57 27.38 -4.99
C ILE A 119 10.83 28.72 -4.32
N ALA A 120 11.86 29.44 -4.77
CA ALA A 120 12.23 30.71 -4.15
C ALA A 120 11.14 31.81 -4.32
N PRO A 121 11.01 32.73 -3.35
CA PRO A 121 10.04 33.83 -3.42
C PRO A 121 10.10 34.61 -4.74
N GLY A 122 8.92 34.94 -5.26
CA GLY A 122 8.77 35.70 -6.52
C GLY A 122 8.88 34.89 -7.81
N GLN A 123 9.20 33.59 -7.76
CA GLN A 123 9.34 32.77 -8.99
C GLN A 123 8.08 31.99 -9.41
N ARG A 124 6.99 32.08 -8.63
CA ARG A 124 5.70 31.40 -8.87
C ARG A 124 5.21 31.48 -10.33
N GLU A 125 5.06 32.68 -10.88
CA GLU A 125 4.51 32.86 -12.22
C GLU A 125 5.41 32.25 -13.31
N ALA A 126 6.73 32.29 -13.11
CA ALA A 126 7.69 31.66 -14.01
C ALA A 126 7.57 30.12 -13.97
N VAL A 127 7.35 29.53 -12.79
CA VAL A 127 7.08 28.09 -12.66
C VAL A 127 5.78 27.70 -13.34
N LEU A 128 4.69 28.44 -13.10
CA LEU A 128 3.38 28.14 -13.70
C LEU A 128 3.45 28.19 -15.24
N ALA A 129 4.11 29.20 -15.81
CA ALA A 129 4.30 29.32 -17.25
C ALA A 129 5.20 28.20 -17.81
N ALA A 130 6.36 27.94 -17.18
CA ALA A 130 7.30 26.92 -17.65
C ALA A 130 6.71 25.50 -17.61
N CYS A 131 5.97 25.16 -16.57
CA CYS A 131 5.26 23.88 -16.48
C CYS A 131 4.16 23.77 -17.55
N ALA A 132 3.41 24.85 -17.82
CA ALA A 132 2.38 24.82 -18.84
C ALA A 132 2.95 24.64 -20.26
N GLU A 133 4.05 25.33 -20.58
CA GLU A 133 4.75 25.20 -21.86
C GLU A 133 5.40 23.81 -22.03
N ALA A 134 6.11 23.32 -21.01
CA ALA A 134 6.83 22.05 -21.08
C ALA A 134 5.93 20.81 -21.13
N PHE A 135 4.68 20.92 -20.65
CA PHE A 135 3.72 19.82 -20.62
C PHE A 135 2.53 19.99 -21.58
N GLU A 136 2.60 20.94 -22.54
CA GLU A 136 1.55 21.11 -23.55
C GLU A 136 1.32 19.81 -24.34
N GLY A 137 0.07 19.36 -24.40
CA GLY A 137 -0.31 18.14 -25.13
C GLY A 137 0.20 16.83 -24.50
N LEU A 138 0.62 16.84 -23.23
CA LEU A 138 1.01 15.65 -22.47
C LEU A 138 -0.02 15.34 -21.36
N PRO A 139 -0.20 14.06 -20.96
CA PRO A 139 -1.12 13.66 -19.89
C PRO A 139 -0.53 13.93 -18.48
N VAL A 140 0.07 15.10 -18.28
CA VAL A 140 0.61 15.52 -16.98
C VAL A 140 -0.44 16.36 -16.28
N TYR A 141 -0.76 15.98 -15.04
CA TYR A 141 -1.72 16.67 -14.19
C TYR A 141 -1.02 17.49 -13.12
N ALA A 142 -1.73 18.53 -12.69
CA ALA A 142 -1.35 19.44 -11.63
C ALA A 142 -2.48 19.51 -10.60
N ASP A 143 -2.22 19.12 -9.36
CA ASP A 143 -3.10 19.49 -8.24
C ASP A 143 -2.69 20.88 -7.75
N LEU A 144 -3.62 21.84 -7.75
CA LEU A 144 -3.45 23.16 -7.16
C LEU A 144 -3.58 23.02 -5.64
N LEU A 145 -2.52 23.38 -4.90
CA LEU A 145 -2.43 23.16 -3.46
C LEU A 145 -2.70 24.46 -2.68
N GLY A 146 -3.55 24.35 -1.67
CA GLY A 146 -3.64 25.30 -0.56
C GLY A 146 -2.85 24.79 0.64
N HIS A 147 -3.06 25.39 1.81
CA HIS A 147 -2.46 24.91 3.06
C HIS A 147 -3.11 23.56 3.47
N ASP A 148 -2.33 22.47 3.42
CA ASP A 148 -2.75 21.07 3.65
C ASP A 148 -3.96 20.54 2.85
N VAL A 149 -4.44 21.28 1.83
CA VAL A 149 -5.60 20.91 1.00
C VAL A 149 -5.27 20.92 -0.49
N THR A 150 -5.93 20.04 -1.25
CA THR A 150 -5.99 20.12 -2.72
C THR A 150 -7.23 20.91 -3.11
N LEU A 151 -7.04 22.03 -3.81
CA LEU A 151 -8.11 22.94 -4.19
C LEU A 151 -8.79 22.51 -5.51
N GLN A 152 -8.00 22.10 -6.50
CA GLN A 152 -8.46 21.68 -7.82
C GLN A 152 -7.41 20.81 -8.51
N THR A 153 -7.81 19.85 -9.35
CA THR A 153 -6.90 19.13 -10.25
C THR A 153 -7.12 19.61 -11.69
N VAL A 154 -6.05 19.95 -12.39
CA VAL A 154 -6.04 20.43 -13.78
C VAL A 154 -4.98 19.70 -14.62
N LEU A 155 -4.99 19.81 -15.95
CA LEU A 155 -3.82 19.46 -16.77
C LEU A 155 -2.73 20.53 -16.56
N ALA A 156 -1.45 20.12 -16.58
CA ALA A 156 -0.35 21.04 -16.31
C ALA A 156 -0.28 22.20 -17.32
N GLU A 157 -0.71 21.99 -18.57
CA GLU A 157 -0.85 23.02 -19.60
C GLU A 157 -1.88 24.12 -19.28
N GLU A 158 -2.80 23.90 -18.33
CA GLU A 158 -3.80 24.89 -17.91
C GLU A 158 -3.28 25.84 -16.83
N LEU A 159 -2.09 25.59 -16.25
CA LEU A 159 -1.67 26.12 -14.94
C LEU A 159 -1.88 27.63 -14.73
N PRO A 160 -1.34 28.55 -15.56
CA PRO A 160 -1.52 29.99 -15.35
C PRO A 160 -2.99 30.44 -15.37
N GLY A 161 -3.77 29.88 -16.29
CA GLY A 161 -5.19 30.21 -16.45
C GLY A 161 -6.05 29.64 -15.32
N ALA A 162 -5.80 28.39 -14.92
CA ALA A 162 -6.50 27.74 -13.83
C ALA A 162 -6.25 28.43 -12.48
N VAL A 163 -4.99 28.77 -12.19
CA VAL A 163 -4.62 29.50 -10.96
C VAL A 163 -5.27 30.88 -10.92
N ALA A 164 -5.17 31.66 -12.01
CA ALA A 164 -5.78 32.98 -12.08
C ALA A 164 -7.32 32.93 -11.95
N TRP A 165 -7.97 31.92 -12.54
CA TRP A 165 -9.41 31.72 -12.42
C TRP A 165 -9.82 31.36 -10.99
N LEU A 166 -9.11 30.42 -10.34
CA LEU A 166 -9.41 29.96 -9.00
C LEU A 166 -9.27 31.09 -7.96
N GLU A 167 -8.18 31.86 -8.03
CA GLU A 167 -7.92 32.97 -7.11
C GLU A 167 -8.88 34.15 -7.31
N ALA A 168 -9.46 34.30 -8.51
CA ALA A 168 -10.49 35.29 -8.81
C ALA A 168 -11.92 34.84 -8.45
N SER A 169 -12.18 33.54 -8.31
CA SER A 169 -13.54 32.97 -8.18
C SER A 169 -14.03 32.79 -6.73
N GLY A 170 -13.43 33.49 -5.77
CA GLY A 170 -13.78 33.38 -4.34
C GLY A 170 -15.19 33.86 -4.00
N GLU A 171 -15.83 33.23 -3.01
CA GLU A 171 -17.15 33.66 -2.53
C GLU A 171 -17.11 35.06 -1.90
N PRO A 172 -18.13 35.93 -2.13
CA PRO A 172 -18.21 37.24 -1.50
C PRO A 172 -18.24 37.17 0.04
N GLY A 173 -17.10 37.44 0.68
CA GLY A 173 -16.95 37.44 2.14
C GLY A 173 -16.10 36.29 2.70
N ALA A 174 -15.64 35.36 1.86
CA ALA A 174 -14.56 34.42 2.21
C ALA A 174 -13.18 35.04 1.89
N GLU A 175 -12.12 34.55 2.55
CA GLU A 175 -10.76 34.84 2.07
C GLU A 175 -10.52 34.13 0.72
N PRO A 176 -9.89 34.79 -0.28
CA PRO A 176 -9.57 34.14 -1.54
C PRO A 176 -8.67 32.92 -1.35
N ALA A 177 -9.02 31.79 -1.96
CA ALA A 177 -8.23 30.56 -1.91
C ALA A 177 -6.92 30.73 -2.69
N ARG A 178 -5.86 31.19 -2.02
CA ARG A 178 -4.54 31.39 -2.63
C ARG A 178 -3.85 30.05 -2.90
N VAL A 179 -3.39 29.84 -4.14
CA VAL A 179 -2.60 28.67 -4.53
C VAL A 179 -1.18 28.83 -4.00
N LYS A 180 -0.84 27.99 -3.02
CA LYS A 180 0.43 27.95 -2.29
C LYS A 180 1.45 26.98 -2.87
N GLY A 181 1.02 26.06 -3.73
CA GLY A 181 1.90 25.14 -4.44
C GLY A 181 1.19 24.38 -5.55
N VAL A 182 1.94 23.55 -6.27
CA VAL A 182 1.42 22.66 -7.32
C VAL A 182 2.03 21.28 -7.17
N ARG A 183 1.21 20.22 -7.13
CA ARG A 183 1.71 18.83 -7.28
C ARG A 183 1.67 18.43 -8.74
N LEU A 184 2.83 18.20 -9.35
CA LEU A 184 2.94 17.64 -10.69
C LEU A 184 3.00 16.11 -10.63
N TYR A 185 2.24 15.44 -11.48
CA TYR A 185 2.29 13.98 -11.64
C TYR A 185 1.81 13.56 -13.03
N ARG A 186 2.33 12.43 -13.50
CA ARG A 186 1.80 11.76 -14.70
C ARG A 186 1.11 10.46 -14.30
N PRO A 187 -0.20 10.30 -14.50
CA PRO A 187 -0.88 9.06 -14.20
C PRO A 187 -0.33 7.91 -15.04
N VAL A 188 -0.10 6.79 -14.39
CA VAL A 188 0.38 5.54 -15.00
C VAL A 188 -0.50 4.41 -14.53
N VAL A 189 -0.81 3.46 -15.41
CA VAL A 189 -1.56 2.25 -15.07
C VAL A 189 -0.93 1.04 -15.75
N THR A 190 -0.96 -0.10 -15.08
CA THR A 190 -0.56 -1.39 -15.67
C THR A 190 -1.59 -1.87 -16.69
N SER A 191 -1.18 -2.70 -17.65
CA SER A 191 -2.07 -3.25 -18.68
C SER A 191 -3.23 -4.04 -18.08
N GLY A 192 -2.99 -4.77 -16.98
CA GLY A 192 -4.01 -5.45 -16.18
C GLY A 192 -4.95 -4.54 -15.38
N ARG A 193 -4.66 -3.23 -15.30
CA ARG A 193 -5.41 -2.19 -14.56
C ARG A 193 -5.54 -2.40 -13.05
N THR A 194 -4.65 -3.18 -12.46
CA THR A 194 -4.66 -3.58 -11.04
C THR A 194 -3.70 -2.77 -10.16
N LEU A 195 -2.73 -2.12 -10.78
CA LEU A 195 -1.82 -1.16 -10.17
C LEU A 195 -1.82 0.14 -10.99
N ALA A 196 -1.88 1.27 -10.29
CA ALA A 196 -1.77 2.61 -10.87
C ALA A 196 -0.99 3.56 -9.97
N TYR A 197 -0.35 4.55 -10.60
CA TYR A 197 0.32 5.68 -9.96
C TYR A 197 -0.35 6.98 -10.40
N GLY A 198 -0.35 8.00 -9.54
CA GLY A 198 -1.03 9.28 -9.79
C GLY A 198 -0.54 10.35 -8.82
N ALA A 199 -1.44 11.18 -8.29
CA ALA A 199 -1.10 12.19 -7.26
C ALA A 199 -0.40 11.58 -6.01
N GLY A 200 -0.61 10.28 -5.76
CA GLY A 200 0.16 9.52 -4.77
C GLY A 200 1.69 9.66 -4.93
N HIS A 201 2.15 9.72 -6.19
CA HIS A 201 3.52 9.63 -6.68
C HIS A 201 4.04 10.93 -7.31
N GLY A 202 3.33 12.05 -7.11
CA GLY A 202 3.72 13.34 -7.66
C GLY A 202 4.91 14.00 -6.95
N CYS A 203 5.37 15.12 -7.52
CA CYS A 203 6.31 16.04 -6.91
C CYS A 203 5.60 17.34 -6.53
N ASP A 204 5.67 17.75 -5.26
CA ASP A 204 5.05 18.99 -4.79
C ASP A 204 6.03 20.17 -4.98
N LEU A 205 5.59 21.22 -5.67
CA LEU A 205 6.30 22.49 -5.83
C LEU A 205 5.71 23.50 -4.84
N ASP A 206 6.47 23.82 -3.79
CA ASP A 206 6.07 24.70 -2.69
C ASP A 206 6.48 26.16 -3.02
N PHE A 207 5.51 27.07 -3.16
CA PHE A 207 5.78 28.47 -3.49
C PHE A 207 6.04 29.29 -2.23
N TRP A 208 7.28 29.29 -1.76
CA TRP A 208 7.65 29.95 -0.51
C TRP A 208 7.44 31.47 -0.61
N ASP A 209 6.89 32.05 0.45
CA ASP A 209 6.71 33.50 0.60
C ASP A 209 7.99 34.15 1.14
N ALA A 210 8.21 35.44 0.89
CA ALA A 210 9.29 36.19 1.52
C ALA A 210 8.97 36.44 3.01
N ALA A 211 9.99 36.42 3.88
CA ALA A 211 9.82 36.71 5.29
C ALA A 211 9.45 38.19 5.57
N GLU A 212 8.74 38.44 6.67
CA GLU A 212 8.47 39.80 7.13
C GLU A 212 9.75 40.44 7.70
N GLY A 213 10.37 41.34 6.93
CA GLY A 213 11.59 42.06 7.33
C GLY A 213 12.84 41.63 6.56
N ASP A 214 12.75 41.64 5.21
CA ASP A 214 13.80 41.50 4.20
C ASP A 214 14.68 40.23 4.19
N ASP A 215 14.85 39.51 5.30
CA ASP A 215 15.74 38.34 5.43
C ASP A 215 14.98 36.99 5.53
N GLY A 216 15.17 36.14 4.52
CA GLY A 216 14.74 34.74 4.52
C GLY A 216 13.44 34.43 3.78
N ALA A 217 13.02 33.17 3.88
CA ALA A 217 11.85 32.64 3.17
C ALA A 217 10.99 31.76 4.09
N VAL A 218 9.68 31.73 3.82
CA VAL A 218 8.67 31.03 4.61
C VAL A 218 7.97 29.98 3.74
N ALA A 219 7.97 28.73 4.18
CA ALA A 219 7.25 27.62 3.55
C ALA A 219 5.74 27.89 3.46
N ALA A 220 5.09 27.42 2.40
CA ALA A 220 3.70 27.77 2.12
C ALA A 220 2.73 26.59 2.21
N ILE A 221 3.12 25.39 1.74
CA ILE A 221 2.31 24.17 1.88
C ILE A 221 2.75 23.26 3.03
N HIS A 222 4.04 23.19 3.37
CA HIS A 222 4.54 22.20 4.33
C HIS A 222 5.67 22.71 5.22
N GLU A 223 5.56 22.47 6.53
CA GLU A 223 6.65 22.75 7.47
C GLU A 223 7.86 21.83 7.20
N PRO A 224 9.06 22.37 6.89
CA PRO A 224 10.29 21.60 6.81
C PRO A 224 10.81 21.27 8.23
N PRO A 225 11.82 20.39 8.38
CA PRO A 225 12.32 19.97 9.70
C PRO A 225 12.86 21.09 10.59
N PHE A 226 13.14 22.25 10.00
CA PHE A 226 13.71 23.44 10.65
C PHE A 226 12.65 24.49 11.03
N GLY A 227 11.36 24.19 10.83
CA GLY A 227 10.25 25.10 11.05
C GLY A 227 9.91 25.94 9.81
N TRP A 228 8.78 26.65 9.86
CA TRP A 228 8.23 27.37 8.70
C TRP A 228 9.14 28.42 8.04
N TRP A 229 10.16 28.95 8.73
CA TRP A 229 11.07 29.97 8.20
C TRP A 229 12.51 29.45 8.09
N VAL A 230 13.21 29.85 7.02
CA VAL A 230 14.66 29.66 6.87
C VAL A 230 15.34 30.98 6.52
N PRO A 231 16.60 31.21 6.96
CA PRO A 231 17.31 32.47 6.72
C PRO A 231 17.69 32.68 5.24
N SER A 232 17.76 31.62 4.44
CA SER A 232 18.07 31.71 3.00
C SER A 232 17.70 30.44 2.25
N LEU A 233 17.34 30.59 0.98
CA LEU A 233 17.23 29.50 -0.01
C LEU A 233 18.39 29.51 -1.02
N GLU A 234 19.42 30.33 -0.82
CA GLU A 234 20.64 30.25 -1.62
C GLU A 234 21.35 28.90 -1.40
N ALA A 235 21.83 28.30 -2.49
CA ALA A 235 22.53 27.02 -2.43
C ALA A 235 24.01 27.20 -2.11
N ASP A 236 24.45 26.62 -0.99
CA ASP A 236 25.84 26.47 -0.57
C ASP A 236 26.27 24.99 -0.45
N ALA A 237 25.37 24.05 -0.74
CA ALA A 237 25.60 22.60 -0.77
C ALA A 237 24.85 21.92 -1.95
N SER A 238 24.96 20.58 -2.06
CA SER A 238 24.18 19.76 -2.99
C SER A 238 23.53 18.55 -2.30
N VAL A 239 22.38 18.14 -2.82
CA VAL A 239 21.63 16.93 -2.43
C VAL A 239 21.65 15.94 -3.60
N LEU A 240 21.92 14.67 -3.30
CA LEU A 240 21.83 13.58 -4.28
C LEU A 240 20.39 13.05 -4.34
N VAL A 241 19.73 13.16 -5.49
CA VAL A 241 18.41 12.56 -5.74
C VAL A 241 18.47 11.75 -7.03
N GLY A 242 18.17 10.45 -6.95
CA GLY A 242 18.20 9.55 -8.11
C GLY A 242 19.55 9.47 -8.84
N GLY A 243 20.66 9.63 -8.10
CA GLY A 243 22.02 9.62 -8.69
C GLY A 243 22.45 10.95 -9.32
N ARG A 244 21.64 12.01 -9.27
CA ARG A 244 21.98 13.36 -9.74
C ARG A 244 22.08 14.34 -8.58
N GLU A 245 23.09 15.20 -8.60
CA GLU A 245 23.23 16.28 -7.64
C GLU A 245 22.35 17.48 -8.01
N TYR A 246 21.71 18.05 -6.99
CA TYR A 246 20.88 19.25 -7.08
C TYR A 246 21.34 20.30 -6.06
N PRO A 247 21.40 21.59 -6.41
CA PRO A 247 21.78 22.65 -5.50
C PRO A 247 20.75 22.80 -4.37
N ALA A 248 21.22 22.99 -3.13
CA ALA A 248 20.37 23.25 -1.97
C ALA A 248 21.13 24.02 -0.87
N PRO A 249 20.43 24.73 0.03
CA PRO A 249 20.99 25.18 1.29
C PRO A 249 21.54 24.00 2.12
N THR A 250 22.65 24.21 2.83
CA THR A 250 23.30 23.23 3.70
C THR A 250 22.33 22.62 4.72
N ALA A 251 21.37 23.40 5.22
CA ALA A 251 20.32 22.91 6.11
C ALA A 251 19.53 21.73 5.51
N PHE A 252 19.27 21.72 4.20
CA PHE A 252 18.51 20.65 3.53
C PHE A 252 19.42 19.52 3.00
N ALA A 253 20.74 19.72 3.00
CA ALA A 253 21.72 18.75 2.53
C ALA A 253 22.33 17.87 3.63
N GLN A 254 22.26 18.29 4.89
CA GLN A 254 22.74 17.51 6.02
C GLN A 254 21.68 16.50 6.51
N PRO A 255 22.03 15.21 6.71
CA PRO A 255 21.16 14.25 7.37
C PRO A 255 20.80 14.69 8.79
N LEU A 256 19.55 14.45 9.18
CA LEU A 256 19.03 14.70 10.53
C LEU A 256 19.36 13.54 11.47
N LEU A 257 19.25 13.78 12.78
CA LEU A 257 19.45 12.75 13.82
C LEU A 257 18.51 11.53 13.68
N GLY A 258 17.37 11.70 12.99
CA GLY A 258 16.40 10.64 12.75
C GLY A 258 16.66 9.83 11.47
N ASP A 259 17.45 10.33 10.54
CA ASP A 259 17.60 9.76 9.20
C ASP A 259 18.51 8.53 9.22
N VAL A 260 18.09 7.48 8.52
CA VAL A 260 18.87 6.24 8.42
C VAL A 260 19.89 6.38 7.28
N THR A 261 21.17 6.47 7.66
CA THR A 261 22.30 6.71 6.74
C THR A 261 23.24 5.50 6.56
N PHE A 262 22.94 4.38 7.23
CA PHE A 262 23.68 3.12 7.14
C PHE A 262 23.02 2.14 6.14
N PRO A 263 23.79 1.22 5.53
CA PRO A 263 23.23 0.23 4.62
C PRO A 263 22.32 -0.77 5.36
N ILE A 264 21.19 -1.11 4.73
CA ILE A 264 20.28 -2.17 5.17
C ILE A 264 20.18 -3.23 4.07
N ASP A 265 20.34 -4.50 4.45
CA ASP A 265 20.16 -5.65 3.56
C ASP A 265 18.81 -6.35 3.84
N ALA A 266 18.36 -7.20 2.91
CA ALA A 266 17.31 -8.18 3.15
C ALA A 266 17.91 -9.58 3.30
N VAL A 267 17.38 -10.36 4.24
CA VAL A 267 17.58 -11.81 4.33
C VAL A 267 16.22 -12.46 4.14
N VAL A 268 16.05 -13.20 3.05
CA VAL A 268 14.80 -13.93 2.74
C VAL A 268 15.10 -15.42 2.88
N THR A 269 14.40 -16.14 3.76
CA THR A 269 14.45 -17.61 3.78
C THR A 269 13.43 -18.18 2.83
N TRP A 270 13.82 -19.23 2.11
CA TRP A 270 12.94 -19.93 1.17
C TRP A 270 13.36 -21.40 0.99
N VAL A 271 12.39 -22.24 0.64
CA VAL A 271 12.60 -23.64 0.27
C VAL A 271 11.56 -24.08 -0.76
N ASP A 272 11.98 -24.90 -1.72
CA ASP A 272 11.12 -25.54 -2.71
C ASP A 272 10.74 -26.95 -2.24
N ASP A 273 9.44 -27.19 -2.05
CA ASP A 273 8.90 -28.53 -1.70
C ASP A 273 8.72 -29.46 -2.89
N THR A 274 8.85 -28.93 -4.10
CA THR A 274 8.74 -29.71 -5.34
C THR A 274 10.06 -30.39 -5.69
N ASP A 275 11.20 -29.84 -5.24
CA ASP A 275 12.55 -30.39 -5.44
C ASP A 275 12.67 -31.84 -4.92
N PRO A 276 12.87 -32.83 -5.81
CA PRO A 276 12.96 -34.23 -5.41
C PRO A 276 14.18 -34.52 -4.51
N VAL A 277 15.30 -33.80 -4.67
CA VAL A 277 16.52 -34.01 -3.88
C VAL A 277 16.35 -33.51 -2.46
N TRP A 278 15.65 -32.40 -2.24
CA TRP A 278 15.24 -31.97 -0.91
C TRP A 278 14.23 -32.92 -0.27
N ARG A 279 13.21 -33.35 -1.01
CA ARG A 279 12.19 -34.31 -0.51
C ARG A 279 12.79 -35.63 -0.08
N GLU A 280 13.74 -36.17 -0.85
CA GLU A 280 14.46 -37.41 -0.53
C GLU A 280 15.28 -37.25 0.76
N ARG A 281 16.17 -36.25 0.83
CA ARG A 281 16.97 -35.93 2.04
C ARG A 281 16.09 -35.74 3.28
N ARG A 282 14.95 -35.07 3.12
CA ARG A 282 13.98 -34.83 4.20
C ARG A 282 13.30 -36.11 4.65
N ALA A 283 12.85 -36.95 3.72
CA ALA A 283 12.21 -38.23 4.01
C ALA A 283 13.18 -39.22 4.69
N GLU A 284 14.43 -39.28 4.25
CA GLU A 284 15.49 -40.06 4.90
C GLU A 284 15.75 -39.58 6.33
N THR A 285 15.89 -38.26 6.52
CA THR A 285 16.12 -37.67 7.84
C THR A 285 14.95 -37.94 8.79
N LEU A 286 13.71 -37.82 8.30
CA LEU A 286 12.49 -38.12 9.07
C LEU A 286 12.37 -39.61 9.41
N ALA A 287 12.77 -40.51 8.49
CA ALA A 287 12.77 -41.95 8.72
C ALA A 287 13.86 -42.41 9.72
N ALA A 288 14.92 -41.62 9.89
CA ALA A 288 15.98 -41.88 10.86
C ALA A 288 15.65 -41.46 12.30
N LEU A 289 14.56 -40.71 12.53
CA LEU A 289 14.14 -40.30 13.86
C LEU A 289 13.48 -41.45 14.64
N THR A 290 13.83 -41.57 15.92
CA THR A 290 13.21 -42.53 16.86
C THR A 290 11.78 -42.13 17.25
N GLU A 291 11.48 -40.83 17.25
CA GLU A 291 10.17 -40.27 17.52
C GLU A 291 9.80 -39.32 16.37
N ARG A 292 8.58 -39.41 15.85
CA ARG A 292 8.12 -38.53 14.77
C ARG A 292 7.70 -37.17 15.33
N PRO A 293 7.95 -36.04 14.61
CA PRO A 293 7.39 -34.74 14.95
C PRO A 293 5.87 -34.84 15.12
N VAL A 294 5.35 -34.21 16.17
CA VAL A 294 3.98 -34.48 16.64
C VAL A 294 2.92 -33.79 15.77
N THR A 295 3.15 -32.55 15.30
CA THR A 295 2.20 -31.78 14.46
C THR A 295 2.87 -30.57 13.79
N GLY A 296 3.15 -30.65 12.49
CA GLY A 296 3.82 -29.57 11.73
C GLY A 296 4.70 -30.03 10.57
N ASP A 297 4.66 -31.32 10.24
CA ASP A 297 5.31 -31.97 9.11
C ASP A 297 4.50 -31.88 7.80
N GLY A 298 3.44 -31.05 7.77
CA GLY A 298 2.48 -31.02 6.68
C GLY A 298 3.02 -30.38 5.40
N ALA A 299 2.48 -30.86 4.27
CA ALA A 299 2.87 -30.44 2.92
C ALA A 299 2.26 -29.08 2.50
N GLU A 300 1.73 -28.31 3.45
CA GLU A 300 1.30 -26.90 3.33
C GLU A 300 2.42 -25.90 3.61
N ARG A 301 3.32 -26.19 4.56
CA ARG A 301 4.35 -25.25 5.04
C ARG A 301 5.45 -24.89 4.04
N PHE A 302 5.43 -25.48 2.85
CA PHE A 302 6.52 -25.39 1.88
C PHE A 302 6.02 -25.22 0.43
N ARG A 303 4.69 -25.06 0.21
CA ARG A 303 4.11 -24.97 -1.15
C ARG A 303 4.51 -23.68 -1.83
N ASN A 304 4.82 -23.78 -3.12
CA ASN A 304 5.27 -22.66 -3.93
C ASN A 304 4.19 -22.23 -4.97
N ARG A 305 3.64 -21.02 -4.77
CA ARG A 305 2.77 -20.24 -5.68
C ARG A 305 3.52 -19.02 -6.23
N ASP A 306 4.84 -19.13 -6.34
CA ASP A 306 5.77 -18.02 -6.59
C ASP A 306 5.79 -16.95 -5.47
N GLU A 307 5.42 -17.27 -4.21
CA GLU A 307 5.45 -16.31 -3.08
C GLU A 307 6.80 -15.60 -2.98
N LEU A 308 7.93 -16.33 -3.05
CA LEU A 308 9.27 -15.74 -3.09
C LEU A 308 9.42 -14.70 -4.21
N ARG A 309 8.93 -14.96 -5.43
CA ARG A 309 9.03 -13.99 -6.55
C ARG A 309 8.30 -12.70 -6.18
N TYR A 310 7.11 -12.83 -5.60
CA TYR A 310 6.31 -11.70 -5.18
C TYR A 310 6.87 -10.98 -3.94
N CYS A 311 7.56 -11.68 -3.04
CA CYS A 311 8.33 -11.10 -1.94
C CYS A 311 9.49 -10.22 -2.48
N LEU A 312 10.25 -10.72 -3.45
CA LEU A 312 11.32 -9.94 -4.10
C LEU A 312 10.77 -8.75 -4.90
N ARG A 313 9.63 -8.90 -5.60
CA ARG A 313 8.91 -7.77 -6.22
C ARG A 313 8.47 -6.74 -5.19
N ALA A 314 7.91 -7.17 -4.06
CA ALA A 314 7.48 -6.28 -2.98
C ALA A 314 8.65 -5.44 -2.42
N ILE A 315 9.80 -6.07 -2.20
CA ILE A 315 11.04 -5.39 -1.82
C ILE A 315 11.45 -4.35 -2.87
N ALA A 316 11.56 -4.75 -4.15
CA ALA A 316 11.97 -3.84 -5.22
C ALA A 316 11.00 -2.66 -5.44
N MET A 317 9.68 -2.92 -5.36
CA MET A 317 8.66 -1.88 -5.52
C MET A 317 8.64 -0.88 -4.36
N TYR A 318 8.76 -1.37 -3.13
CA TYR A 318 8.34 -0.62 -1.94
C TYR A 318 9.42 -0.36 -0.89
N ALA A 319 10.58 -1.03 -0.97
CA ALA A 319 11.78 -0.73 -0.19
C ALA A 319 13.05 -0.63 -1.07
N PRO A 320 13.07 0.28 -2.08
CA PRO A 320 14.20 0.43 -3.01
C PRO A 320 15.49 0.98 -2.38
N TRP A 321 15.50 1.20 -1.06
CA TRP A 321 16.66 1.55 -0.24
C TRP A 321 17.38 0.34 0.34
N ILE A 322 16.86 -0.89 0.16
CA ILE A 322 17.58 -2.11 0.50
C ILE A 322 18.77 -2.27 -0.45
N ARG A 323 19.97 -2.41 0.12
CA ARG A 323 21.24 -2.49 -0.61
C ARG A 323 21.42 -3.82 -1.32
N HIS A 324 21.07 -4.92 -0.66
CA HIS A 324 21.41 -6.28 -1.10
C HIS A 324 20.40 -7.29 -0.58
N VAL A 325 20.10 -8.33 -1.36
CA VAL A 325 19.23 -9.44 -0.98
C VAL A 325 20.04 -10.73 -0.80
N PHE A 326 20.04 -11.29 0.41
CA PHE A 326 20.54 -12.62 0.68
C PHE A 326 19.38 -13.62 0.68
N LEU A 327 19.32 -14.46 -0.34
CA LEU A 327 18.34 -15.55 -0.42
C LEU A 327 18.92 -16.79 0.24
N LEU A 328 18.42 -17.14 1.43
CA LEU A 328 18.88 -18.26 2.23
C LEU A 328 18.06 -19.53 1.95
N THR A 329 18.73 -20.58 1.46
CA THR A 329 18.09 -21.82 0.98
C THR A 329 18.79 -23.09 1.45
N ASP A 330 18.17 -24.26 1.26
CA ASP A 330 18.79 -25.57 1.47
C ASP A 330 19.58 -26.08 0.24
N GLY A 331 20.32 -25.18 -0.42
CA GLY A 331 21.09 -25.49 -1.65
C GLY A 331 20.30 -25.31 -2.95
N GLN A 332 19.05 -24.86 -2.85
CA GLN A 332 18.15 -24.64 -3.98
C GLN A 332 18.31 -23.24 -4.58
N CYS A 333 17.92 -23.08 -5.84
CA CYS A 333 17.95 -21.83 -6.58
C CYS A 333 16.72 -21.75 -7.51
N PRO A 334 15.88 -20.70 -7.45
CA PRO A 334 14.76 -20.55 -8.37
C PRO A 334 15.22 -20.34 -9.82
N ASP A 335 14.58 -21.02 -10.77
CA ASP A 335 14.86 -20.98 -12.22
C ASP A 335 14.80 -19.58 -12.81
N TRP A 336 13.87 -18.76 -12.29
CA TRP A 336 13.57 -17.41 -12.75
C TRP A 336 14.49 -16.34 -12.16
N LEU A 337 15.26 -16.66 -11.12
CA LEU A 337 16.07 -15.69 -10.37
C LEU A 337 17.36 -15.35 -11.12
N ALA A 338 17.61 -14.05 -11.33
CA ALA A 338 18.85 -13.54 -11.91
C ALA A 338 20.00 -13.60 -10.89
N VAL A 339 20.49 -14.80 -10.57
CA VAL A 339 21.56 -15.04 -9.59
C VAL A 339 22.87 -14.30 -9.83
N ASP A 340 23.14 -13.91 -11.08
CA ASP A 340 24.32 -13.12 -11.47
C ASP A 340 24.10 -11.61 -11.31
N HIS A 341 22.92 -11.17 -10.84
CA HIS A 341 22.62 -9.76 -10.57
C HIS A 341 23.42 -9.29 -9.33
N PRO A 342 24.07 -8.11 -9.37
CA PRO A 342 25.00 -7.69 -8.31
C PRO A 342 24.35 -7.56 -6.93
N ASP A 343 23.05 -7.24 -6.88
CA ASP A 343 22.32 -6.94 -5.64
C ASP A 343 21.65 -8.17 -5.00
N VAL A 344 21.94 -9.39 -5.47
CA VAL A 344 21.44 -10.65 -4.88
C VAL A 344 22.56 -11.64 -4.63
N THR A 345 22.43 -12.46 -3.59
CA THR A 345 23.32 -13.61 -3.36
C THR A 345 22.52 -14.77 -2.77
N VAL A 346 22.60 -15.92 -3.43
CA VAL A 346 22.06 -17.17 -2.88
C VAL A 346 23.06 -17.72 -1.87
N VAL A 347 22.59 -17.98 -0.65
CA VAL A 347 23.36 -18.50 0.48
C VAL A 347 22.73 -19.81 0.92
N THR A 348 23.55 -20.82 1.15
CA THR A 348 23.09 -22.13 1.61
C THR A 348 23.19 -22.25 3.12
N HIS A 349 22.35 -23.10 3.74
CA HIS A 349 22.49 -23.45 5.16
C HIS A 349 23.94 -23.88 5.52
N GLY A 350 24.60 -24.62 4.63
CA GLY A 350 26.01 -25.05 4.78
C GLY A 350 27.04 -23.93 4.88
N GLN A 351 26.70 -22.70 4.48
CA GLN A 351 27.60 -21.53 4.60
C GLN A 351 27.45 -20.78 5.92
N ILE A 352 26.37 -21.02 6.69
CA ILE A 352 26.07 -20.24 7.91
C ILE A 352 26.05 -21.06 9.19
N PHE A 353 25.83 -22.38 9.10
CA PHE A 353 25.78 -23.24 10.28
C PHE A 353 27.16 -23.40 10.92
N ALA A 354 27.27 -23.00 12.19
CA ALA A 354 28.51 -23.09 12.97
C ALA A 354 29.01 -24.54 13.18
N ASP A 355 28.09 -25.50 13.31
CA ASP A 355 28.39 -26.93 13.29
C ASP A 355 27.73 -27.59 12.07
N PRO A 356 28.51 -28.03 11.06
CA PRO A 356 28.00 -28.79 9.92
C PRO A 356 27.29 -30.11 10.31
N GLY A 357 27.57 -30.67 11.49
CA GLY A 357 26.94 -31.89 12.01
C GLY A 357 25.44 -31.74 12.33
N ALA A 358 24.96 -30.50 12.49
CA ALA A 358 23.53 -30.20 12.63
C ALA A 358 22.74 -30.46 11.34
N LEU A 359 23.38 -30.36 10.17
CA LEU A 359 22.74 -30.44 8.86
C LEU A 359 22.42 -31.88 8.42
N PRO A 360 21.45 -32.10 7.50
CA PRO A 360 20.44 -31.13 7.04
C PRO A 360 19.44 -30.73 8.14
N VAL A 361 18.88 -29.53 8.00
CA VAL A 361 17.81 -28.99 8.86
C VAL A 361 16.61 -28.55 8.00
N PHE A 362 15.42 -28.70 8.57
CA PHE A 362 14.12 -28.33 7.98
C PHE A 362 13.29 -27.49 8.97
N ASN A 363 13.98 -26.78 9.88
CA ASN A 363 13.40 -26.04 10.99
C ASN A 363 13.83 -24.56 10.94
N SER A 364 12.86 -23.64 10.82
CA SER A 364 13.15 -22.19 10.81
C SER A 364 13.87 -21.77 12.09
N HIS A 365 13.50 -22.28 13.28
CA HIS A 365 14.18 -21.92 14.52
C HIS A 365 15.66 -22.30 14.50
N ALA A 366 16.02 -23.47 13.95
CA ALA A 366 17.42 -23.86 13.79
C ALA A 366 18.17 -22.88 12.87
N ILE A 367 17.57 -22.51 11.73
CA ILE A 367 18.13 -21.57 10.75
C ILE A 367 18.27 -20.16 11.33
N GLU A 368 17.26 -19.69 12.07
CA GLU A 368 17.21 -18.39 12.76
C GLU A 368 18.39 -18.20 13.75
N THR A 369 18.89 -19.28 14.38
CA THR A 369 20.09 -19.20 15.24
C THR A 369 21.38 -18.83 14.48
N GLN A 370 21.38 -18.90 13.15
CA GLN A 370 22.58 -18.77 12.31
C GLN A 370 22.61 -17.53 11.40
N LEU A 371 21.51 -16.76 11.28
CA LEU A 371 21.38 -15.66 10.29
C LEU A 371 22.51 -14.63 10.34
N HIS A 372 23.02 -14.31 11.54
CA HIS A 372 24.12 -13.37 11.74
C HIS A 372 25.48 -13.84 11.18
N ARG A 373 25.58 -15.09 10.72
CA ARG A 373 26.77 -15.69 10.10
C ARG A 373 26.78 -15.60 8.57
N ILE A 374 25.74 -15.04 7.94
CA ILE A 374 25.68 -14.81 6.49
C ILE A 374 26.91 -13.99 6.04
N PRO A 375 27.77 -14.52 5.15
CA PRO A 375 28.95 -13.80 4.66
C PRO A 375 28.56 -12.54 3.88
N GLY A 376 29.13 -11.39 4.24
CA GLY A 376 28.88 -10.12 3.56
C GLY A 376 27.62 -9.36 4.00
N LEU A 377 26.85 -9.91 4.95
CA LEU A 377 25.70 -9.23 5.55
C LEU A 377 26.11 -7.96 6.30
N SER A 378 25.36 -6.88 6.07
CA SER A 378 25.44 -5.60 6.78
C SER A 378 25.20 -5.76 8.29
N GLU A 379 25.51 -4.70 9.04
CA GLU A 379 25.19 -4.69 10.46
C GLU A 379 23.68 -4.60 10.73
N HIS A 380 22.91 -3.96 9.86
CA HIS A 380 21.46 -3.77 9.97
C HIS A 380 20.77 -4.47 8.79
N PHE A 381 19.79 -5.32 9.03
CA PHE A 381 19.09 -6.03 7.97
C PHE A 381 17.62 -6.29 8.33
N LEU A 382 16.79 -6.49 7.30
CA LEU A 382 15.42 -6.98 7.44
C LEU A 382 15.41 -8.49 7.19
N TYR A 383 14.88 -9.27 8.13
CA TYR A 383 14.58 -10.68 7.93
C TYR A 383 13.14 -10.88 7.43
N PHE A 384 12.97 -11.73 6.42
CA PHE A 384 11.72 -12.11 5.80
C PHE A 384 11.62 -13.64 5.70
N ASN A 385 10.42 -14.15 5.94
CA ASN A 385 9.96 -15.38 5.29
C ASN A 385 9.41 -15.01 3.91
N ASP A 386 9.32 -15.96 2.98
CA ASP A 386 8.83 -15.75 1.61
C ASP A 386 7.33 -15.44 1.52
N ASP A 387 6.55 -15.77 2.55
CA ASP A 387 5.13 -15.42 2.71
C ASP A 387 4.88 -14.01 3.28
N VAL A 388 5.94 -13.23 3.54
CA VAL A 388 5.89 -11.86 4.07
C VAL A 388 6.19 -10.83 2.98
N PHE A 389 5.24 -9.94 2.75
CA PHE A 389 5.28 -8.93 1.69
C PHE A 389 5.24 -7.51 2.25
N ILE A 390 5.94 -6.59 1.59
CA ILE A 390 5.75 -5.14 1.80
C ILE A 390 4.54 -4.69 0.97
N GLY A 391 3.56 -4.04 1.59
CA GLY A 391 2.28 -3.72 0.94
C GLY A 391 2.25 -2.39 0.19
N ARG A 392 3.10 -1.43 0.56
CA ARG A 392 3.17 -0.08 0.00
C ARG A 392 4.52 0.55 0.31
N SER A 393 4.92 1.61 -0.39
CA SER A 393 6.24 2.25 -0.20
C SER A 393 6.50 2.61 1.27
N VAL A 394 7.58 2.05 1.84
CA VAL A 394 8.02 2.23 3.22
C VAL A 394 9.37 2.94 3.27
N ARG A 395 9.64 3.60 4.40
CA ARG A 395 10.91 4.26 4.71
C ARG A 395 11.80 3.39 5.61
N PRO A 396 13.14 3.51 5.56
CA PRO A 396 14.02 2.83 6.51
C PRO A 396 13.76 3.28 7.96
N GLU A 397 13.29 4.51 8.19
CA GLU A 397 12.90 5.01 9.52
C GLU A 397 11.66 4.30 10.12
N GLN A 398 10.93 3.49 9.34
CA GLN A 398 9.87 2.62 9.87
C GLN A 398 10.44 1.34 10.52
N PHE A 399 11.72 1.06 10.30
CA PHE A 399 12.40 -0.18 10.68
C PHE A 399 13.59 0.04 11.61
N PHE A 400 14.28 1.17 11.50
CA PHE A 400 15.40 1.55 12.37
C PHE A 400 15.32 3.03 12.76
N GLN A 401 15.84 3.37 13.92
CA GLN A 401 16.18 4.75 14.26
C GLN A 401 17.50 5.15 13.59
N GLY A 402 17.72 6.45 13.33
CA GLY A 402 18.99 6.96 12.76
C GLY A 402 20.26 6.62 13.56
N ASN A 403 20.13 6.20 14.82
CA ASN A 403 21.22 5.69 15.66
C ASN A 403 21.50 4.17 15.52
N GLY A 404 20.78 3.45 14.65
CA GLY A 404 20.91 2.01 14.42
C GLY A 404 19.95 1.10 15.20
N VAL A 405 19.15 1.64 16.14
CA VAL A 405 18.24 0.80 16.95
C VAL A 405 17.07 0.27 16.10
N PRO A 406 16.90 -1.06 15.97
CA PRO A 406 15.76 -1.65 15.25
C PRO A 406 14.43 -1.44 15.96
N LEU A 407 13.36 -1.32 15.16
CA LEU A 407 11.99 -1.02 15.54
C LEU A 407 11.07 -2.23 15.29
N LEU A 408 10.92 -3.10 16.29
CA LEU A 408 10.10 -4.32 16.17
C LEU A 408 8.64 -4.06 16.50
N ASN A 409 7.74 -4.90 15.99
CA ASN A 409 6.30 -4.80 16.23
C ASN A 409 5.78 -6.01 17.01
N LEU A 410 4.86 -5.77 17.92
CA LEU A 410 4.15 -6.81 18.68
C LEU A 410 2.80 -7.10 18.03
N ASP A 411 2.46 -8.38 17.99
CA ASP A 411 1.17 -8.88 17.54
C ASP A 411 0.10 -8.71 18.63
N SER A 412 -1.18 -8.72 18.27
CA SER A 412 -2.26 -8.80 19.27
C SER A 412 -2.40 -10.22 19.86
N ARG A 413 -1.83 -11.24 19.20
CA ARG A 413 -1.73 -12.63 19.67
C ARG A 413 -0.96 -12.71 21.00
N VAL A 414 -1.68 -13.13 22.04
CA VAL A 414 -1.16 -13.38 23.38
C VAL A 414 -0.49 -14.76 23.45
N ILE A 415 0.71 -14.84 24.03
CA ILE A 415 1.36 -16.11 24.37
C ILE A 415 0.67 -16.67 25.63
N PRO A 416 -0.05 -17.81 25.58
CA PRO A 416 -0.82 -18.31 26.71
C PRO A 416 0.03 -18.43 28.00
N PRO A 417 -0.50 -18.07 29.18
CA PRO A 417 0.25 -18.08 30.43
C PRO A 417 0.66 -19.49 30.86
N GLY A 418 1.66 -19.57 31.75
CA GLY A 418 2.17 -20.85 32.28
C GLY A 418 3.37 -21.42 31.50
N GLY A 419 3.70 -22.68 31.80
CA GLY A 419 4.70 -23.47 31.06
C GLY A 419 4.11 -24.12 29.81
N VAL A 420 4.94 -24.89 29.11
CA VAL A 420 4.53 -25.72 27.96
C VAL A 420 3.62 -26.85 28.43
N THR A 421 2.58 -27.16 27.66
CA THR A 421 1.63 -28.25 27.88
C THR A 421 1.56 -29.20 26.68
N ALA A 422 0.87 -30.33 26.85
CA ALA A 422 0.61 -31.28 25.76
C ALA A 422 -0.33 -30.72 24.67
N ASP A 423 -0.99 -29.58 24.91
CA ASP A 423 -1.90 -28.94 23.96
C ASP A 423 -1.24 -27.81 23.15
N ASP A 424 -0.07 -27.32 23.55
CA ASP A 424 0.65 -26.26 22.83
C ASP A 424 1.23 -26.77 21.50
N ASP A 425 0.95 -26.09 20.40
CA ASP A 425 1.55 -26.39 19.10
C ASP A 425 3.03 -25.97 18.98
N GLU A 426 3.64 -26.28 17.83
CA GLU A 426 5.03 -25.92 17.48
C GLU A 426 5.30 -24.42 17.32
N TYR A 427 4.27 -23.56 17.42
CA TYR A 427 4.41 -22.11 17.46
C TYR A 427 4.32 -21.59 18.90
N VAL A 428 3.34 -22.06 19.68
CA VAL A 428 3.11 -21.63 21.06
C VAL A 428 4.18 -22.14 22.02
N ALA A 429 4.59 -23.41 21.91
CA ALA A 429 5.56 -23.99 22.84
C ALA A 429 6.93 -23.27 22.80
N PRO A 430 7.54 -22.99 21.62
CA PRO A 430 8.80 -22.24 21.57
C PRO A 430 8.71 -20.81 22.09
N GLN A 431 7.56 -20.14 21.91
CA GLN A 431 7.32 -18.81 22.48
C GLN A 431 7.26 -18.86 24.03
N LYS A 432 6.68 -19.93 24.61
CA LYS A 432 6.69 -20.16 26.06
C LYS A 432 8.09 -20.48 26.60
N ASN A 433 8.89 -21.27 25.87
CA ASN A 433 10.29 -21.56 26.21
C ASN A 433 11.14 -20.27 26.19
N THR A 434 11.05 -19.49 25.11
CA THR A 434 11.71 -18.19 25.00
C THR A 434 11.35 -17.25 26.16
N ARG A 435 10.06 -17.15 26.51
CA ARG A 435 9.61 -16.37 27.66
C ARG A 435 10.24 -16.84 28.98
N ALA A 436 10.40 -18.14 29.19
CA ALA A 436 11.06 -18.67 30.38
C ALA A 436 12.55 -18.27 30.45
N LEU A 437 13.26 -18.25 29.32
CA LEU A 437 14.65 -17.77 29.23
C LEU A 437 14.78 -16.27 29.50
N VAL A 438 13.92 -15.45 28.88
CA VAL A 438 13.88 -13.99 29.12
C VAL A 438 13.57 -13.69 30.60
N ARG A 439 12.66 -14.46 31.23
CA ARG A 439 12.36 -14.35 32.67
C ARG A 439 13.55 -14.77 33.53
N ARG A 440 14.26 -15.84 33.17
CA ARG A 440 15.43 -16.34 33.90
C ARG A 440 16.56 -15.30 33.91
N GLU A 441 16.85 -14.71 32.76
CA GLU A 441 17.97 -13.77 32.59
C GLU A 441 17.65 -12.37 33.12
N HIS A 442 16.46 -11.84 32.81
CA HIS A 442 16.16 -10.42 33.04
C HIS A 442 15.07 -10.17 34.11
N GLY A 443 14.46 -11.21 34.67
CA GLY A 443 13.36 -11.07 35.64
C GLY A 443 12.10 -10.42 35.06
N ARG A 444 11.91 -10.49 33.74
CA ARG A 444 10.78 -9.88 33.00
C ARG A 444 10.09 -10.90 32.10
N ASP A 445 8.81 -10.65 31.82
CA ASP A 445 7.97 -11.52 31.01
C ASP A 445 7.55 -10.86 29.69
N THR A 446 7.37 -11.66 28.66
CA THR A 446 6.72 -11.29 27.39
C THR A 446 5.30 -11.85 27.35
N ALA A 447 4.31 -11.01 27.00
CA ALA A 447 2.90 -11.41 26.93
C ALA A 447 2.41 -11.66 25.50
N GLN A 448 3.09 -11.08 24.51
CA GLN A 448 2.70 -11.06 23.10
C GLN A 448 3.85 -11.59 22.24
N ALA A 449 3.51 -12.21 21.12
CA ALA A 449 4.47 -12.58 20.08
C ALA A 449 4.88 -11.35 19.24
N LEU A 450 5.95 -11.49 18.46
CA LEU A 450 6.27 -10.52 17.40
C LEU A 450 5.25 -10.62 16.26
N SER A 451 4.93 -9.49 15.64
CA SER A 451 4.10 -9.45 14.42
C SER A 451 4.77 -10.23 13.29
N HIS A 452 4.03 -11.07 12.55
CA HIS A 452 4.57 -11.73 11.36
C HIS A 452 4.66 -10.71 10.21
N ALA A 453 5.81 -10.04 10.15
CA ALA A 453 6.13 -8.89 9.32
C ALA A 453 7.66 -8.80 9.19
N PRO A 454 8.23 -7.98 8.29
CA PRO A 454 9.68 -7.88 8.14
C PRO A 454 10.33 -7.51 9.47
N HIS A 455 11.31 -8.30 9.90
CA HIS A 455 11.97 -8.15 11.19
C HIS A 455 13.28 -7.35 11.03
N PRO A 456 13.32 -6.05 11.39
CA PRO A 456 14.58 -5.34 11.51
C PRO A 456 15.41 -5.92 12.64
N LEU A 457 16.63 -6.33 12.30
CA LEU A 457 17.57 -6.98 13.20
C LEU A 457 18.97 -6.37 12.98
N THR A 458 19.83 -6.53 13.98
CA THR A 458 21.25 -6.29 13.81
C THR A 458 22.05 -7.56 13.98
N ARG A 459 23.17 -7.66 13.26
CA ARG A 459 24.05 -8.82 13.30
C ARG A 459 24.68 -8.98 14.69
N SER A 460 25.06 -7.88 15.33
CA SER A 460 25.54 -7.82 16.72
C SER A 460 24.50 -8.32 17.73
N LEU A 461 23.22 -7.91 17.60
CA LEU A 461 22.15 -8.35 18.51
C LEU A 461 21.95 -9.87 18.46
N LEU A 462 21.91 -10.44 17.26
CA LEU A 462 21.78 -11.89 17.08
C LEU A 462 23.03 -12.64 17.54
N ALA A 463 24.23 -12.12 17.28
CA ALA A 463 25.48 -12.73 17.73
C ALA A 463 25.62 -12.73 19.26
N GLU A 464 25.32 -11.61 19.92
CA GLU A 464 25.31 -11.48 21.39
C GLU A 464 24.28 -12.41 22.03
N SER A 465 23.06 -12.47 21.48
CA SER A 465 22.04 -13.42 21.94
C SER A 465 22.49 -14.87 21.78
N ALA A 466 23.11 -15.21 20.64
CA ALA A 466 23.64 -16.55 20.38
C ALA A 466 24.81 -16.93 21.29
N GLU A 467 25.63 -15.97 21.75
CA GLU A 467 26.69 -16.20 22.74
C GLU A 467 26.12 -16.34 24.16
N LEU A 468 25.27 -15.42 24.59
CA LEU A 468 24.69 -15.41 25.94
C LEU A 468 23.82 -16.65 26.21
N PHE A 469 23.03 -17.08 25.23
CA PHE A 469 22.14 -18.23 25.33
C PHE A 469 22.68 -19.48 24.61
N ALA A 470 23.99 -19.55 24.37
CA ALA A 470 24.62 -20.64 23.60
C ALA A 470 24.25 -22.05 24.10
N ALA A 471 24.17 -22.24 25.42
CA ALA A 471 23.84 -23.53 26.03
C ALA A 471 22.36 -23.91 25.82
N ASP A 472 21.44 -22.94 25.83
CA ASP A 472 20.01 -23.16 25.60
C ASP A 472 19.72 -23.38 24.11
N LEU A 473 20.28 -22.52 23.25
CA LEU A 473 20.08 -22.57 21.79
C LEU A 473 20.79 -23.75 21.12
N ALA A 474 21.76 -24.41 21.78
CA ALA A 474 22.45 -25.58 21.23
C ALA A 474 21.50 -26.69 20.78
N ALA A 475 20.44 -26.97 21.56
CA ALA A 475 19.43 -27.97 21.20
C ALA A 475 18.61 -27.54 19.97
N THR A 476 18.12 -26.29 19.97
CA THR A 476 17.37 -25.71 18.84
C THR A 476 18.21 -25.67 17.55
N ALA A 477 19.50 -25.33 17.63
CA ALA A 477 20.39 -25.31 16.45
C ALA A 477 20.60 -26.70 15.83
N HIS A 478 20.44 -27.79 16.61
CA HIS A 478 20.50 -29.17 16.11
C HIS A 478 19.12 -29.78 15.84
N SER A 479 18.05 -29.00 16.02
CA SER A 479 16.66 -29.44 15.89
C SER A 479 16.27 -29.54 14.41
N ARG A 480 16.43 -30.74 13.83
CA ARG A 480 16.27 -30.98 12.38
C ARG A 480 14.87 -30.72 11.84
N PHE A 481 13.84 -30.86 12.68
CA PHE A 481 12.46 -30.48 12.41
C PHE A 481 11.96 -29.65 13.59
N ARG A 482 10.88 -28.87 13.42
CA ARG A 482 10.31 -28.10 14.53
C ARG A 482 9.97 -29.00 15.72
N SER A 483 10.28 -28.53 16.92
CA SER A 483 10.01 -29.20 18.18
C SER A 483 9.33 -28.26 19.17
N ARG A 484 8.57 -28.84 20.11
CA ARG A 484 8.04 -28.10 21.27
C ARG A 484 9.13 -27.71 22.27
N ASP A 485 10.30 -28.32 22.16
CA ASP A 485 11.50 -27.97 22.93
C ASP A 485 12.34 -26.88 22.25
N ASP A 486 11.96 -26.42 21.05
CA ASP A 486 12.65 -25.31 20.38
C ASP A 486 12.52 -24.01 21.19
N ILE A 487 13.40 -23.08 20.89
CA ILE A 487 13.37 -21.69 21.35
C ILE A 487 13.18 -20.82 20.10
N ALA A 488 12.30 -19.82 20.15
CA ALA A 488 12.17 -18.83 19.07
C ALA A 488 13.33 -17.82 19.14
N PRO A 489 14.40 -17.91 18.31
CA PRO A 489 15.66 -17.21 18.56
C PRO A 489 15.57 -15.72 18.29
N ILE A 490 14.79 -15.31 17.28
CA ILE A 490 14.51 -13.90 17.00
C ILE A 490 13.76 -13.27 18.17
N THR A 491 12.72 -13.93 18.70
CA THR A 491 12.00 -13.43 19.89
C THR A 491 12.92 -13.35 21.12
N LEU A 492 13.84 -14.30 21.30
CA LEU A 492 14.81 -14.27 22.40
C LEU A 492 15.76 -13.08 22.28
N ALA A 493 16.35 -12.88 21.10
CA ALA A 493 17.25 -11.77 20.81
C ALA A 493 16.55 -10.42 20.98
N VAL A 494 15.31 -10.28 20.49
CA VAL A 494 14.51 -9.05 20.64
C VAL A 494 14.15 -8.79 22.11
N GLY A 495 13.77 -9.82 22.87
CA GLY A 495 13.49 -9.70 24.30
C GLY A 495 14.70 -9.24 25.10
N HIS A 496 15.87 -9.84 24.84
CA HIS A 496 17.15 -9.43 25.42
C HIS A 496 17.53 -8.00 25.00
N GLY A 497 17.44 -7.69 23.71
CA GLY A 497 17.78 -6.39 23.14
C GLY A 497 16.92 -5.26 23.69
N TYR A 498 15.62 -5.47 23.87
CA TYR A 498 14.72 -4.47 24.44
C TYR A 498 15.09 -4.16 25.91
N LEU A 499 15.38 -5.21 26.68
CA LEU A 499 15.74 -5.09 28.10
C LEU A 499 17.17 -4.56 28.32
N THR A 500 18.02 -4.58 27.30
CA THR A 500 19.37 -3.98 27.29
C THR A 500 19.47 -2.66 26.52
N GLY A 501 18.35 -2.10 26.03
CA GLY A 501 18.31 -0.81 25.32
C GLY A 501 18.81 -0.83 23.88
N LYS A 502 18.97 -2.02 23.27
CA LYS A 502 19.41 -2.24 21.88
C LYS A 502 18.25 -2.38 20.89
N VAL A 503 17.02 -2.45 21.36
CA VAL A 503 15.80 -2.60 20.54
C VAL A 503 14.72 -1.66 21.08
N ALA A 504 13.90 -1.08 20.20
CA ALA A 504 12.70 -0.34 20.56
C ALA A 504 11.46 -0.88 19.84
N TRP A 505 10.27 -0.52 20.33
CA TRP A 505 9.01 -0.87 19.68
C TRP A 505 8.66 0.14 18.58
N GLY A 506 8.45 -0.36 17.38
CA GLY A 506 8.00 0.39 16.21
C GLY A 506 6.47 0.48 16.08
N ARG A 507 6.04 0.99 14.93
CA ARG A 507 4.64 0.99 14.48
C ARG A 507 4.57 0.76 12.97
N LEU A 508 4.46 -0.50 12.57
CA LEU A 508 4.27 -0.94 11.19
C LEU A 508 2.83 -1.45 11.03
N GLY A 509 2.06 -0.84 10.11
CA GLY A 509 0.70 -1.28 9.84
C GLY A 509 0.69 -2.60 9.09
N HIS A 510 0.51 -3.72 9.80
CA HIS A 510 0.55 -5.06 9.21
C HIS A 510 -0.84 -5.69 9.07
N ARG A 511 -0.93 -6.72 8.23
CA ARG A 511 -2.06 -7.66 8.12
C ARG A 511 -1.52 -9.08 8.20
N TYR A 512 -2.23 -9.96 8.88
CA TYR A 512 -1.92 -11.38 8.95
C TYR A 512 -3.15 -12.14 8.46
N LEU A 513 -3.02 -12.86 7.34
CA LEU A 513 -4.13 -13.52 6.67
C LEU A 513 -3.83 -15.02 6.61
N ASP A 514 -4.54 -15.79 7.43
CA ASP A 514 -4.59 -17.25 7.34
C ASP A 514 -5.39 -17.63 6.07
N VAL A 515 -4.70 -17.86 4.95
CA VAL A 515 -5.35 -18.06 3.63
C VAL A 515 -6.11 -19.38 3.50
N ASP A 516 -5.98 -20.26 4.50
CA ASP A 516 -6.80 -21.46 4.67
C ASP A 516 -8.23 -21.17 5.18
N ARG A 517 -8.56 -19.88 5.45
CA ARG A 517 -9.87 -19.40 5.89
C ARG A 517 -10.57 -18.54 4.85
N PHE A 518 -11.85 -18.84 4.58
CA PHE A 518 -12.69 -18.03 3.69
C PHE A 518 -12.73 -16.55 4.09
N ALA A 519 -12.86 -16.26 5.39
CA ALA A 519 -12.90 -14.88 5.89
C ALA A 519 -11.58 -14.08 5.72
N ALA A 520 -10.45 -14.76 5.50
CA ALA A 520 -9.19 -14.11 5.14
C ALA A 520 -9.10 -13.86 3.63
N LEU A 521 -9.53 -14.84 2.82
CA LEU A 521 -9.62 -14.70 1.36
C LEU A 521 -10.57 -13.56 0.94
N GLU A 522 -11.70 -13.39 1.63
CA GLU A 522 -12.64 -12.27 1.45
C GLU A 522 -12.01 -10.88 1.68
N GLN A 523 -10.87 -10.78 2.37
CA GLN A 523 -10.16 -9.52 2.60
C GLN A 523 -9.19 -9.16 1.45
N LEU A 524 -8.79 -10.13 0.61
CA LEU A 524 -7.82 -9.91 -0.48
C LEU A 524 -8.26 -8.82 -1.48
N PRO A 525 -9.53 -8.77 -1.95
CA PRO A 525 -9.98 -7.71 -2.86
C PRO A 525 -9.97 -6.32 -2.23
N ALA A 526 -10.21 -6.22 -0.91
CA ALA A 526 -10.11 -4.96 -0.19
C ALA A 526 -8.65 -4.52 -0.05
N LEU A 527 -7.76 -5.43 0.34
CA LEU A 527 -6.33 -5.17 0.45
C LEU A 527 -5.71 -4.74 -0.90
N LEU A 528 -6.09 -5.39 -2.01
CA LEU A 528 -5.66 -5.03 -3.37
C LEU A 528 -6.11 -3.62 -3.80
N ARG A 529 -7.34 -3.24 -3.42
CA ARG A 529 -7.96 -1.96 -3.76
C ARG A 529 -7.44 -0.80 -2.91
N ASP A 530 -7.28 -1.02 -1.60
CA ASP A 530 -6.89 0.03 -0.65
C ASP A 530 -5.38 0.16 -0.48
N ARG A 531 -4.62 -0.94 -0.58
CA ARG A 531 -3.15 -1.02 -0.37
C ARG A 531 -2.71 -0.29 0.90
N ASP A 532 -3.50 -0.45 1.97
CA ASP A 532 -3.44 0.33 3.21
C ASP A 532 -2.41 -0.22 4.22
N ALA A 533 -1.96 -1.45 4.03
CA ALA A 533 -0.96 -2.10 4.87
C ALA A 533 0.49 -1.73 4.46
N ASP A 534 1.35 -1.45 5.43
CA ASP A 534 2.81 -1.36 5.23
C ASP A 534 3.41 -2.74 4.92
N SER A 535 2.88 -3.80 5.53
CA SER A 535 3.24 -5.19 5.23
C SER A 535 2.05 -6.13 5.40
N PHE A 536 2.10 -7.29 4.76
CA PHE A 536 1.14 -8.37 5.02
C PHE A 536 1.80 -9.74 4.91
N CYS A 537 1.23 -10.72 5.60
CA CYS A 537 1.61 -12.13 5.57
C CYS A 537 0.43 -12.96 5.06
N LEU A 538 0.70 -13.91 4.16
CA LEU A 538 -0.27 -14.86 3.61
C LEU A 538 0.04 -16.27 4.14
N ASN A 539 -0.30 -16.52 5.40
CA ASN A 539 0.03 -17.78 6.09
C ASN A 539 -0.84 -18.95 5.58
N ASP A 540 -0.21 -20.03 5.11
CA ASP A 540 -0.88 -21.28 4.70
C ASP A 540 -1.12 -22.21 5.91
N GLY A 541 -2.16 -23.04 5.82
CA GLY A 541 -2.65 -23.89 6.91
C GLY A 541 -3.75 -24.87 6.47
N GLU A 542 -4.41 -25.52 7.44
CA GLU A 542 -5.49 -26.49 7.18
C GLU A 542 -6.74 -26.31 8.08
N LEU A 543 -7.02 -25.09 8.55
CA LEU A 543 -8.06 -24.77 9.54
C LEU A 543 -9.50 -24.93 9.01
N ASP A 544 -9.93 -24.10 8.04
CA ASP A 544 -11.35 -24.05 7.61
C ASP A 544 -11.67 -24.90 6.36
N ARG A 545 -10.71 -25.71 5.89
CA ARG A 545 -10.86 -26.62 4.74
C ARG A 545 -11.36 -25.95 3.44
N VAL A 546 -10.89 -24.74 3.15
CA VAL A 546 -11.02 -24.15 1.81
C VAL A 546 -10.48 -25.17 0.78
N PRO A 547 -11.17 -25.44 -0.34
CA PRO A 547 -10.64 -26.32 -1.37
C PRO A 547 -9.29 -25.80 -1.88
N ARG A 548 -8.23 -26.62 -1.83
CA ARG A 548 -6.85 -26.16 -2.12
C ARG A 548 -6.73 -25.44 -3.47
N ALA A 549 -7.32 -26.00 -4.54
CA ALA A 549 -7.34 -25.37 -5.86
C ALA A 549 -8.03 -23.99 -5.90
N GLU A 550 -8.93 -23.69 -4.95
CA GLU A 550 -9.56 -22.38 -4.81
C GLU A 550 -8.65 -21.39 -4.08
N GLN A 551 -8.06 -21.83 -2.97
CA GLN A 551 -7.05 -21.08 -2.21
C GLN A 551 -5.87 -20.69 -3.12
N ASP A 552 -5.27 -21.67 -3.81
CA ASP A 552 -4.13 -21.46 -4.70
C ASP A 552 -4.47 -20.47 -5.82
N ARG A 553 -5.67 -20.59 -6.41
CA ARG A 553 -6.18 -19.68 -7.45
C ARG A 553 -6.34 -18.25 -6.94
N GLN A 554 -6.97 -18.06 -5.77
CA GLN A 554 -7.19 -16.72 -5.22
C GLN A 554 -5.89 -16.04 -4.78
N VAL A 555 -5.00 -16.75 -4.10
CA VAL A 555 -3.69 -16.23 -3.69
C VAL A 555 -2.83 -15.87 -4.90
N THR A 556 -2.75 -16.76 -5.90
CA THR A 556 -1.97 -16.49 -7.13
C THR A 556 -2.49 -15.26 -7.88
N VAL A 557 -3.81 -15.15 -8.07
CA VAL A 557 -4.42 -13.99 -8.75
C VAL A 557 -4.21 -12.72 -7.94
N PHE A 558 -4.35 -12.78 -6.61
CA PHE A 558 -4.07 -11.63 -5.74
C PHE A 558 -2.62 -11.16 -5.86
N LEU A 559 -1.63 -12.06 -5.78
CA LEU A 559 -0.22 -11.69 -5.88
C LEU A 559 0.15 -11.13 -7.27
N GLN A 560 -0.40 -11.72 -8.34
CA GLN A 560 -0.29 -11.20 -9.71
C GLN A 560 -0.84 -9.78 -9.84
N ASP A 561 -2.03 -9.52 -9.30
CA ASP A 561 -2.69 -8.22 -9.38
C ASP A 561 -2.06 -7.19 -8.40
N TYR A 562 -1.51 -7.65 -7.28
CA TYR A 562 -0.86 -6.78 -6.29
C TYR A 562 0.53 -6.34 -6.74
N PHE A 563 1.32 -7.24 -7.31
CA PHE A 563 2.70 -7.00 -7.77
C PHE A 563 2.85 -7.33 -9.28
N PRO A 564 2.12 -6.66 -10.19
CA PRO A 564 2.10 -7.00 -11.62
C PRO A 564 3.43 -6.72 -12.33
N VAL A 565 4.12 -5.65 -11.95
CA VAL A 565 5.43 -5.24 -12.50
C VAL A 565 6.52 -6.20 -12.02
N ALA A 566 7.40 -6.62 -12.91
CA ALA A 566 8.51 -7.51 -12.58
C ALA A 566 9.63 -6.77 -11.84
N GLY A 567 10.31 -7.47 -10.93
CA GLY A 567 11.49 -6.96 -10.22
C GLY A 567 12.77 -7.08 -11.06
N PRO A 568 13.82 -6.31 -10.72
CA PRO A 568 15.12 -6.36 -11.41
C PRO A 568 15.85 -7.70 -11.24
N LEU A 569 15.44 -8.51 -10.25
CA LEU A 569 16.02 -9.82 -9.95
C LEU A 569 15.41 -10.97 -10.79
N GLU A 570 14.53 -10.69 -11.75
CA GLU A 570 13.92 -11.69 -12.64
C GLU A 570 14.67 -11.77 -13.98
N ARG A 571 15.03 -12.99 -14.42
CA ARG A 571 15.78 -13.22 -15.69
C ARG A 571 15.01 -12.79 -16.95
N SER A 572 13.70 -12.64 -16.84
CA SER A 572 12.81 -12.25 -17.95
C SER A 572 11.47 -11.80 -17.37
N LEU A 573 10.92 -10.70 -17.91
CA LEU A 573 9.53 -10.31 -17.64
C LEU A 573 8.60 -11.51 -17.95
N PRO A 574 7.84 -12.05 -16.99
CA PRO A 574 6.74 -12.93 -17.36
C PRO A 574 5.78 -12.13 -18.24
N ALA A 575 5.31 -12.74 -19.33
CA ALA A 575 4.33 -12.09 -20.19
C ALA A 575 3.12 -11.65 -19.33
N PRO A 576 2.66 -10.39 -19.43
CA PRO A 576 1.50 -9.96 -18.66
C PRO A 576 0.35 -10.90 -18.96
N ALA A 577 -0.28 -11.44 -17.91
CA ALA A 577 -1.37 -12.38 -18.06
C ALA A 577 -2.50 -11.69 -18.82
N SER A 578 -2.69 -12.11 -20.08
CA SER A 578 -3.65 -11.49 -20.99
C SER A 578 -5.08 -11.79 -20.52
N ARG A 579 -5.60 -10.94 -19.63
CA ARG A 579 -7.05 -10.81 -19.43
C ARG A 579 -7.61 -10.25 -20.73
N GLU A 580 -8.41 -11.04 -21.45
CA GLU A 580 -9.36 -10.45 -22.39
C GLU A 580 -10.23 -9.47 -21.59
N PRO A 581 -10.45 -8.24 -22.09
CA PRO A 581 -11.22 -7.26 -21.35
C PRO A 581 -12.63 -7.79 -21.13
N VAL A 582 -13.02 -7.94 -19.87
CA VAL A 582 -14.40 -8.23 -19.49
C VAL A 582 -15.25 -7.05 -19.94
N HIS A 583 -15.95 -7.22 -21.06
CA HIS A 583 -16.97 -6.28 -21.49
C HIS A 583 -18.10 -6.29 -20.44
N GLU A 584 -18.21 -5.20 -19.67
CA GLU A 584 -19.42 -4.93 -18.92
C GLU A 584 -20.61 -4.91 -19.90
N PRO A 585 -21.69 -5.65 -19.63
CA PRO A 585 -22.86 -5.63 -20.49
C PRO A 585 -23.53 -4.26 -20.36
N ALA A 586 -23.55 -3.51 -21.47
CA ALA A 586 -24.18 -2.20 -21.53
C ALA A 586 -25.63 -2.25 -21.01
N GLU A 587 -25.95 -1.31 -20.11
CA GLU A 587 -27.30 -1.15 -19.56
C GLU A 587 -28.32 -1.00 -20.70
N ARG A 588 -29.29 -1.93 -20.76
CA ARG A 588 -30.44 -1.81 -21.66
C ARG A 588 -31.61 -1.21 -20.92
N ASP A 589 -31.79 0.08 -21.14
CA ASP A 589 -33.02 0.80 -20.83
C ASP A 589 -34.23 0.21 -21.58
N GLY A 590 -35.42 0.22 -20.95
CA GLY A 590 -36.67 0.36 -21.72
C GLY A 590 -37.70 -0.80 -21.83
N ALA A 591 -38.12 -1.42 -20.70
CA ALA A 591 -39.53 -1.82 -20.42
C ALA A 591 -40.28 -2.81 -21.37
N PRO A 592 -41.56 -3.21 -21.10
CA PRO A 592 -42.33 -3.21 -19.84
C PRO A 592 -42.81 -4.64 -19.41
N ALA A 593 -43.46 -4.72 -18.25
CA ALA A 593 -44.02 -5.96 -17.70
C ALA A 593 -45.27 -6.48 -18.43
N ALA A 594 -45.49 -7.80 -18.39
CA ALA A 594 -46.73 -8.47 -18.75
C ALA A 594 -47.06 -9.60 -17.74
N HIS A 595 -48.33 -9.71 -17.37
CA HIS A 595 -48.84 -10.74 -16.44
C HIS A 595 -48.99 -12.11 -17.13
N GLY A 596 -48.88 -13.18 -16.33
CA GLY A 596 -49.30 -14.55 -16.66
C GLY A 596 -49.45 -15.36 -15.37
N GLU A 597 -50.62 -15.96 -15.15
CA GLU A 597 -50.98 -16.76 -13.97
C GLU A 597 -50.66 -18.27 -14.19
N ASP A 598 -50.97 -19.09 -13.17
CA ASP A 598 -50.80 -20.56 -12.99
C ASP A 598 -49.52 -20.98 -12.22
N GLY A 599 -49.54 -21.88 -11.22
CA GLY A 599 -50.64 -22.62 -10.55
C GLY A 599 -50.14 -23.91 -9.85
N ALA A 600 -50.77 -24.33 -8.74
CA ALA A 600 -50.50 -25.52 -7.87
C ALA A 600 -49.27 -25.42 -6.92
N GLU A 601 -49.33 -25.65 -5.59
CA GLU A 601 -49.76 -26.85 -4.77
C GLU A 601 -48.77 -28.03 -4.91
N GLU A 602 -48.32 -28.81 -3.91
CA GLU A 602 -48.36 -28.89 -2.41
C GLU A 602 -46.92 -29.33 -1.97
N ASP A 603 -46.45 -29.47 -0.71
CA ASP A 603 -46.99 -29.55 0.67
C ASP A 603 -45.92 -29.06 1.69
N ASP A 604 -46.19 -29.05 3.00
CA ASP A 604 -45.23 -28.88 4.11
C ASP A 604 -45.58 -29.87 5.25
N PRO A 605 -44.63 -30.42 6.03
CA PRO A 605 -44.75 -30.14 7.46
C PRO A 605 -43.43 -30.07 8.27
N GLU A 606 -43.29 -28.96 9.00
CA GLU A 606 -42.49 -28.89 10.24
C GLU A 606 -43.17 -29.64 11.41
N PRO A 607 -42.47 -30.03 12.49
CA PRO A 607 -42.25 -29.05 13.57
C PRO A 607 -40.99 -29.19 14.45
N GLY A 608 -40.41 -28.03 14.81
CA GLY A 608 -40.21 -27.69 16.24
C GLY A 608 -38.80 -27.82 16.85
N GLY A 609 -38.18 -26.67 17.16
CA GLY A 609 -37.01 -26.58 18.04
C GLY A 609 -36.64 -25.14 18.42
N THR A 610 -36.87 -24.75 19.69
CA THR A 610 -36.80 -23.34 20.16
C THR A 610 -35.47 -22.99 20.87
N LEU A 611 -35.13 -21.68 20.91
CA LEU A 611 -34.18 -20.95 21.80
C LEU A 611 -32.82 -20.53 21.15
N PRO A 612 -32.10 -19.49 21.65
CA PRO A 612 -32.47 -18.08 21.43
C PRO A 612 -31.29 -17.17 21.01
N ALA A 613 -31.58 -15.93 20.59
CA ALA A 613 -30.59 -14.95 20.12
C ALA A 613 -29.77 -14.25 21.23
N PRO A 614 -28.52 -13.81 20.97
CA PRO A 614 -27.67 -13.12 21.95
C PRO A 614 -28.00 -11.63 22.11
N GLY A 615 -27.86 -11.11 23.34
CA GLY A 615 -28.16 -9.72 23.69
C GLY A 615 -27.00 -8.74 23.50
N ARG A 616 -27.35 -7.47 23.22
CA ARG A 616 -26.40 -6.33 23.19
C ARG A 616 -25.93 -5.96 24.62
N PRO A 617 -24.66 -5.55 24.82
CA PRO A 617 -24.27 -4.81 26.02
C PRO A 617 -24.77 -3.36 25.94
N ALA A 618 -25.02 -2.75 27.10
CA ALA A 618 -25.59 -1.40 27.23
C ALA A 618 -24.57 -0.37 27.72
N ASP A 619 -24.79 0.89 27.36
CA ASP A 619 -24.02 2.05 27.83
C ASP A 619 -24.02 2.20 29.35
N ARG A 620 -22.89 2.64 29.91
CA ARG A 620 -22.85 3.32 31.22
C ARG A 620 -21.81 4.46 31.23
N HIS A 621 -22.32 5.68 31.37
CA HIS A 621 -21.52 6.85 31.70
C HIS A 621 -21.31 6.98 33.23
N SER A 622 -20.04 7.22 33.60
CA SER A 622 -19.53 8.30 34.48
C SER A 622 -19.85 8.44 36.00
N VAL A 623 -18.85 9.02 36.69
CA VAL A 623 -18.84 9.69 38.03
C VAL A 623 -18.92 8.74 39.25
N ALA A 624 -17.93 8.70 40.16
CA ALA A 624 -17.58 9.79 41.08
C ALA A 624 -16.16 9.72 41.70
N ALA A 625 -15.75 10.83 42.32
CA ALA A 625 -14.43 11.12 42.89
C ALA A 625 -14.04 10.33 44.16
N GLY A 626 -12.73 10.28 44.42
CA GLY A 626 -12.07 9.84 45.65
C GLY A 626 -10.58 10.13 45.59
#